data_AF-A0A4P8L283-F1
#
_entry.id   AF-A0A4P8L283-F1
#
_cell.length_a   1.000
_cell.length_b   1.000
_cell.length_c   1.000
_cell.angle_alpha   90.00
_cell.angle_beta   90.00
_cell.angle_gamma   90.00
#
_symmetry.space_group_name_H-M   'P 1'
#
loop_
_entity.id
_entity.type
_entity.pdbx_description
1 polymer ?
#
loop_
_entity_poly.entity_id
_entity_poly.type
_entity_poly.pdbx_seq_one_letter_code
_entity_poly.pdbx_strand_id
1 'polypeptide(L)'
;MYSEMISGLGVIASIVVAYHTAKYSFNSEIKKNKSLLISACIRFYNATVNCVDNGNIKKDKTTKEIYISELKEIKRTIELFLGSQYYSESYRQIPEASIVVTQLNHEIYYHEKVEKDLALNERTIELFSKMYEKLRCKKLKESKDFLKELDGIKSAFDKKIIANNLLHGSAKNSAP
;
A
#
# COMPACT_ATOMS: atom_id res chain seq x y z
N MET A 1 -18.31 -7.96 -54.70
CA MET A 1 -17.30 -6.86 -54.72
C MET A 1 -17.59 -5.73 -53.72
N TYR A 2 -18.52 -4.79 -53.92
CA TYR A 2 -18.70 -3.67 -52.94
C TYR A 2 -19.18 -4.12 -51.55
N SER A 3 -20.07 -5.11 -51.48
CA SER A 3 -20.58 -5.70 -50.22
C SER A 3 -19.45 -6.36 -49.38
N GLU A 4 -18.53 -7.06 -50.02
CA GLU A 4 -17.41 -7.75 -49.36
C GLU A 4 -16.33 -6.77 -48.88
N MET A 5 -16.07 -5.69 -49.61
CA MET A 5 -15.17 -4.62 -49.15
C MET A 5 -15.71 -3.88 -47.93
N ILE A 6 -17.02 -3.61 -47.88
CA ILE A 6 -17.66 -2.97 -46.72
C ILE A 6 -17.62 -3.89 -45.50
N SER A 7 -17.83 -5.20 -45.70
CA SER A 7 -17.69 -6.21 -44.64
C SER A 7 -16.26 -6.30 -44.10
N GLY A 8 -15.25 -6.32 -44.98
CA GLY A 8 -13.83 -6.37 -44.59
C GLY A 8 -13.38 -5.13 -43.81
N LEU A 9 -13.79 -3.93 -44.23
CA LEU A 9 -13.50 -2.69 -43.51
C LEU A 9 -14.18 -2.64 -42.13
N GLY A 10 -15.41 -3.17 -42.02
CA GLY A 10 -16.12 -3.32 -40.75
C GLY A 10 -15.35 -4.21 -39.76
N VAL A 11 -14.85 -5.35 -40.21
CA VAL A 11 -14.04 -6.26 -39.38
C VAL A 11 -12.75 -5.59 -38.91
N ILE A 12 -12.03 -4.89 -39.81
CA ILE A 12 -10.80 -4.17 -39.46
C ILE A 12 -11.10 -3.07 -38.44
N ALA A 13 -12.16 -2.28 -38.64
CA ALA A 13 -12.57 -1.24 -37.69
C ALA A 13 -12.93 -1.83 -36.32
N SER A 14 -13.66 -2.95 -36.27
CA SER A 14 -13.98 -3.64 -35.01
C SER A 14 -12.73 -4.15 -34.29
N ILE A 15 -11.75 -4.72 -35.01
CA ILE A 15 -10.47 -5.15 -34.42
C ILE A 15 -9.70 -3.97 -33.84
N VAL A 16 -9.62 -2.85 -34.57
CA VAL A 16 -8.95 -1.63 -34.11
C VAL A 16 -9.62 -1.08 -32.85
N VAL A 17 -10.95 -1.00 -32.83
CA VAL A 17 -11.72 -0.54 -31.67
C VAL A 17 -11.55 -1.48 -30.48
N ALA A 18 -11.59 -2.79 -30.70
CA ALA A 18 -11.37 -3.78 -29.64
C ALA A 18 -9.96 -3.66 -29.05
N TYR A 19 -8.94 -3.51 -29.88
CA TYR A 19 -7.56 -3.32 -29.45
C TYR A 19 -7.39 -2.03 -28.63
N HIS A 20 -7.94 -0.90 -29.11
CA HIS A 20 -7.89 0.36 -28.38
C HIS A 20 -8.63 0.29 -27.05
N THR A 21 -9.81 -0.33 -27.02
CA THR A 21 -10.60 -0.52 -25.80
C THR A 21 -9.86 -1.40 -24.80
N ALA A 22 -9.28 -2.52 -25.24
CA ALA A 22 -8.48 -3.40 -24.39
C ALA A 22 -7.26 -2.68 -23.82
N LYS A 23 -6.51 -1.94 -24.65
CA LYS A 23 -5.34 -1.17 -24.23
C LYS A 23 -5.70 -0.07 -23.24
N TYR A 24 -6.81 0.63 -23.45
CA TYR A 24 -7.29 1.67 -22.54
C TYR A 24 -7.74 1.07 -21.20
N SER A 25 -8.57 0.02 -21.24
CA SER A 25 -9.04 -0.70 -20.04
C SER A 25 -7.87 -1.20 -19.20
N PHE A 26 -6.89 -1.83 -19.84
CA PHE A 26 -5.66 -2.29 -19.19
C PHE A 26 -4.91 -1.15 -18.49
N ASN A 27 -4.63 -0.05 -19.19
CA ASN A 27 -3.91 1.08 -18.60
C ASN A 27 -4.69 1.75 -17.45
N SER A 28 -6.01 1.84 -17.59
CA SER A 28 -6.89 2.40 -16.55
C SER A 28 -6.88 1.54 -15.28
N GLU A 29 -7.00 0.23 -15.43
CA GLU A 29 -6.98 -0.71 -14.30
C GLU A 29 -5.61 -0.72 -13.61
N ILE A 30 -4.51 -0.68 -14.37
CA ILE A 30 -3.16 -0.56 -13.81
C ILE A 30 -2.99 0.75 -13.02
N LYS A 31 -3.56 1.87 -13.47
CA LYS A 31 -3.57 3.14 -12.72
C LYS A 31 -4.37 3.04 -11.43
N LYS A 32 -5.57 2.47 -11.50
CA LYS A 32 -6.44 2.24 -10.35
C LYS A 32 -5.76 1.37 -9.30
N ASN A 33 -5.15 0.26 -9.72
CA ASN A 33 -4.40 -0.66 -8.86
C ASN A 33 -3.25 0.06 -8.13
N LYS A 34 -2.50 0.92 -8.82
CA LYS A 34 -1.45 1.74 -8.19
C LYS A 34 -2.02 2.70 -7.16
N SER A 35 -3.12 3.37 -7.49
CA SER A 35 -3.79 4.29 -6.56
C SER A 35 -4.26 3.59 -5.28
N LEU A 36 -4.80 2.36 -5.41
CA LEU A 36 -5.18 1.54 -4.26
C LEU A 36 -4.00 1.24 -3.34
N LEU A 37 -2.85 0.83 -3.91
CA LEU A 37 -1.66 0.54 -3.11
C LEU A 37 -1.05 1.80 -2.47
N ILE A 38 -1.07 2.94 -3.17
CA ILE A 38 -0.65 4.22 -2.58
C ILE A 38 -1.56 4.59 -1.40
N SER A 39 -2.87 4.47 -1.57
CA SER A 39 -3.85 4.71 -0.50
C SER A 39 -3.61 3.79 0.70
N ALA A 40 -3.32 2.51 0.46
CA ALA A 40 -2.96 1.55 1.50
C ALA A 40 -1.69 1.98 2.26
N CYS A 41 -0.63 2.41 1.56
CA CYS A 41 0.57 2.96 2.19
C CYS A 41 0.28 4.21 3.03
N ILE A 42 -0.48 5.17 2.49
CA ILE A 42 -0.87 6.40 3.18
C ILE A 42 -1.58 6.07 4.49
N ARG A 43 -2.61 5.21 4.43
CA ARG A 43 -3.36 4.77 5.60
C ARG A 43 -2.48 4.07 6.62
N PHE A 44 -1.59 3.18 6.18
CA PHE A 44 -0.66 2.49 7.08
C PHE A 44 0.24 3.46 7.85
N TYR A 45 0.90 4.40 7.16
CA TYR A 45 1.77 5.35 7.82
C TYR A 45 0.99 6.28 8.76
N ASN A 46 -0.20 6.73 8.37
CA ASN A 46 -1.07 7.54 9.25
C ASN A 46 -1.51 6.76 10.49
N ALA A 47 -1.97 5.52 10.32
CA ALA A 47 -2.35 4.66 11.44
C ALA A 47 -1.17 4.49 12.41
N THR A 48 0.02 4.25 11.88
CA THR A 48 1.23 4.07 12.69
C THR A 48 1.67 5.37 13.37
N VAL A 49 1.61 6.51 12.68
CA VAL A 49 1.88 7.85 13.24
C VAL A 49 0.92 8.21 14.37
N ASN A 50 -0.34 7.80 14.26
CA ASN A 50 -1.38 8.05 15.25
C ASN A 50 -1.19 7.22 16.52
N CYS A 51 -0.50 6.08 16.41
CA CYS A 51 -0.12 5.23 17.53
C CYS A 51 1.07 5.79 18.34
N VAL A 52 1.80 6.77 17.81
CA VAL A 52 2.98 7.35 18.46
C VAL A 52 2.70 8.76 18.97
N ASP A 53 2.88 8.96 20.28
CA ASP A 53 2.79 10.24 20.96
C ASP A 53 4.11 10.58 21.67
N ASN A 54 4.70 11.74 21.35
CA ASN A 54 6.00 12.18 21.87
C ASN A 54 7.11 11.12 21.80
N GLY A 55 7.13 10.33 20.72
CA GLY A 55 8.09 9.24 20.53
C GLY A 55 7.78 7.97 21.32
N ASN A 56 6.67 7.87 22.05
CA ASN A 56 6.25 6.64 22.73
C ASN A 56 5.01 6.05 22.07
N ILE A 57 4.88 4.72 22.10
CA ILE A 57 3.65 4.05 21.65
C ILE A 57 2.55 4.30 22.69
N LYS A 58 1.40 4.80 22.23
CA LYS A 58 0.21 4.97 23.06
C LYS A 58 -0.26 3.61 23.57
N LYS A 59 -0.54 3.52 24.87
CA LYS A 59 -0.95 2.28 25.53
C LYS A 59 -2.46 2.17 25.75
N ASP A 60 -3.25 3.11 25.20
CA ASP A 60 -4.69 3.10 25.41
C ASP A 60 -5.38 2.08 24.48
N LYS A 61 -6.42 1.45 25.02
CA LYS A 61 -7.19 0.40 24.34
C LYS A 61 -7.85 0.92 23.06
N THR A 62 -8.31 2.17 23.07
CA THR A 62 -9.00 2.79 21.93
C THR A 62 -8.06 2.93 20.74
N THR A 63 -6.84 3.42 20.95
CA THR A 63 -5.82 3.52 19.89
C THR A 63 -5.49 2.15 19.32
N LYS A 64 -5.40 1.11 20.17
CA LYS A 64 -5.19 -0.26 19.71
C LYS A 64 -6.33 -0.75 18.83
N GLU A 65 -7.58 -0.57 19.26
CA GLU A 65 -8.77 -0.98 18.49
C GLU A 65 -8.84 -0.25 17.14
N ILE A 66 -8.57 1.06 17.13
CA ILE A 66 -8.49 1.86 15.90
C ILE A 66 -7.38 1.34 14.98
N TYR A 67 -6.19 1.08 15.52
CA TYR A 67 -5.07 0.56 14.74
C TYR A 67 -5.41 -0.77 14.07
N ILE A 68 -5.98 -1.72 14.81
CA ILE A 68 -6.41 -3.01 14.26
C ILE A 68 -7.47 -2.82 13.17
N SER A 69 -8.43 -1.91 13.38
CA SER A 69 -9.45 -1.59 12.38
C SER A 69 -8.82 -1.05 11.09
N GLU A 70 -7.85 -0.14 11.21
CA GLU A 70 -7.11 0.38 10.06
C GLU A 70 -6.33 -0.73 9.35
N LEU A 71 -5.65 -1.63 10.08
CA LEU A 71 -4.94 -2.77 9.48
C LEU A 71 -5.88 -3.68 8.67
N LYS A 72 -7.11 -3.91 9.15
CA LYS A 72 -8.12 -4.69 8.42
C LYS A 72 -8.57 -4.01 7.13
N GLU A 73 -8.80 -2.71 7.16
CA GLU A 73 -9.17 -1.94 5.96
C GLU A 73 -8.02 -1.85 4.95
N ILE A 74 -6.80 -1.67 5.43
CA ILE A 74 -5.59 -1.70 4.60
C ILE A 74 -5.45 -3.07 3.94
N LYS A 75 -5.58 -4.16 4.71
CA LYS A 75 -5.56 -5.52 4.19
C LYS A 75 -6.61 -5.71 3.09
N ARG A 76 -7.86 -5.34 3.34
CA ARG A 76 -8.95 -5.42 2.35
C ARG A 76 -8.63 -4.65 1.08
N THR A 77 -8.03 -3.46 1.22
CA THR A 77 -7.61 -2.63 0.07
C THR A 77 -6.56 -3.34 -0.79
N ILE A 78 -5.59 -4.00 -0.16
CA ILE A 78 -4.56 -4.76 -0.87
C ILE A 78 -5.15 -6.04 -1.47
N GLU A 79 -6.09 -6.71 -0.80
CA GLU A 79 -6.80 -7.88 -1.36
C GLU A 79 -7.60 -7.52 -2.62
N LEU A 80 -8.21 -6.32 -2.67
CA LEU A 80 -8.85 -5.83 -3.90
C LEU A 80 -7.85 -5.65 -5.05
N PHE A 81 -6.63 -5.19 -4.75
CA PHE A 81 -5.55 -5.14 -5.71
C PHE A 81 -5.15 -6.54 -6.20
N LEU A 82 -5.01 -7.51 -5.28
CA LEU A 82 -4.67 -8.89 -5.61
C LEU A 82 -5.76 -9.59 -6.44
N GLY A 83 -7.02 -9.17 -6.29
CA GLY A 83 -8.17 -9.66 -7.05
C GLY A 83 -8.37 -9.02 -8.43
N SER A 84 -7.48 -8.13 -8.88
CA SER A 84 -7.63 -7.47 -10.18
C SER A 84 -7.45 -8.43 -11.35
N GLN A 85 -8.19 -8.21 -12.44
CA GLN A 85 -8.12 -9.01 -13.67
C GLN A 85 -6.72 -9.01 -14.32
N TYR A 86 -5.91 -7.99 -14.04
CA TYR A 86 -4.52 -7.88 -14.50
C TYR A 86 -3.51 -8.07 -13.35
N TYR A 87 -3.86 -8.92 -12.37
CA TYR A 87 -3.01 -9.20 -11.22
C TYR A 87 -1.60 -9.63 -11.61
N SER A 88 -1.44 -10.51 -12.61
CA SER A 88 -0.12 -11.02 -13.02
C SER A 88 0.87 -9.90 -13.39
N GLU A 89 0.39 -8.87 -14.09
CA GLU A 89 1.21 -7.72 -14.46
C GLU A 89 1.39 -6.73 -13.31
N SER A 90 0.38 -6.62 -12.44
CA SER A 90 0.44 -5.78 -11.25
C SER A 90 1.42 -6.35 -10.21
N TYR A 91 1.45 -7.67 -10.06
CA TYR A 91 2.37 -8.43 -9.22
C TYR A 91 3.82 -8.31 -9.72
N ARG A 92 4.05 -8.34 -11.04
CA ARG A 92 5.39 -8.08 -11.59
C ARG A 92 5.94 -6.70 -11.22
N GLN A 93 5.06 -5.70 -11.13
CA GLN A 93 5.46 -4.35 -10.76
C GLN A 93 5.68 -4.20 -9.26
N ILE A 94 4.85 -4.86 -8.44
CA ILE A 94 4.83 -4.70 -6.97
C ILE A 94 4.58 -6.07 -6.31
N PRO A 95 5.58 -6.97 -6.28
CA PRO A 95 5.44 -8.29 -5.69
C PRO A 95 5.21 -8.25 -4.17
N GLU A 96 5.65 -7.18 -3.51
CA GLU A 96 5.59 -6.98 -2.06
C GLU A 96 4.15 -6.99 -1.54
N ALA A 97 3.16 -6.59 -2.35
CA ALA A 97 1.75 -6.52 -1.95
C ALA A 97 1.22 -7.86 -1.40
N SER A 98 1.63 -8.98 -2.01
CA SER A 98 1.24 -10.34 -1.56
C SER A 98 1.80 -10.69 -0.18
N ILE A 99 3.06 -10.30 0.08
CA ILE A 99 3.75 -10.54 1.34
C ILE A 99 3.15 -9.65 2.43
N VAL A 100 2.81 -8.40 2.10
CA VAL A 100 2.16 -7.45 3.01
C VAL A 100 0.85 -8.02 3.54
N VAL A 101 0.00 -8.63 2.70
CA VAL A 101 -1.27 -9.22 3.17
C VAL A 101 -1.03 -10.32 4.21
N THR A 102 -0.06 -11.19 3.97
CA THR A 102 0.29 -12.26 4.92
C THR A 102 0.79 -11.68 6.24
N GLN A 103 1.65 -10.66 6.16
CA GLN A 103 2.18 -9.98 7.33
C GLN A 103 1.08 -9.25 8.13
N LEU A 104 0.15 -8.57 7.46
CA LEU A 104 -1.00 -7.92 8.08
C LEU A 104 -1.89 -8.92 8.81
N ASN A 105 -2.13 -10.10 8.23
CA ASN A 105 -2.87 -11.17 8.91
C ASN A 105 -2.20 -11.57 10.22
N HIS A 106 -0.88 -11.74 10.21
CA HIS A 106 -0.14 -12.10 11.41
C HIS A 106 -0.21 -11.02 12.48
N GLU A 107 -0.02 -9.75 12.10
CA GLU A 107 -0.06 -8.63 13.05
C GLU A 107 -1.46 -8.40 13.63
N ILE A 108 -2.50 -8.45 12.80
CA ILE A 108 -3.90 -8.38 13.26
C ILE A 108 -4.17 -9.50 14.28
N TYR A 109 -3.85 -10.75 13.92
CA TYR A 109 -4.03 -11.89 14.82
C TYR A 109 -3.26 -11.70 16.13
N TYR A 110 -2.01 -11.27 16.05
CA TYR A 110 -1.15 -11.07 17.21
C TYR A 110 -1.73 -10.03 18.17
N HIS A 111 -2.21 -8.89 17.67
CA HIS A 111 -2.84 -7.86 18.52
C HIS A 111 -4.22 -8.25 19.06
N GLU A 112 -4.98 -9.06 18.32
CA GLU A 112 -6.30 -9.50 18.76
C GLU A 112 -6.24 -10.63 19.80
N LYS A 113 -5.25 -11.52 19.71
CA LYS A 113 -5.24 -12.80 20.44
C LYS A 113 -4.09 -12.97 21.42
N VAL A 114 -2.95 -12.31 21.20
CA VAL A 114 -1.71 -12.60 21.94
C VAL A 114 -1.28 -11.38 22.76
N GLU A 115 -1.11 -10.24 22.09
CA GLU A 115 -0.57 -9.04 22.71
C GLU A 115 -1.68 -8.28 23.44
N LYS A 116 -1.46 -7.95 24.71
CA LYS A 116 -2.39 -7.11 25.47
C LYS A 116 -2.23 -5.64 25.09
N ASP A 117 -0.99 -5.19 24.96
CA ASP A 117 -0.66 -3.81 24.65
C ASP A 117 -0.55 -3.57 23.14
N LEU A 118 -0.46 -2.29 22.76
CA LEU A 118 -0.15 -1.91 21.39
C LEU A 118 1.37 -1.97 21.20
N ALA A 119 1.78 -2.65 20.14
CA ALA A 119 3.16 -2.67 19.66
C ALA A 119 3.12 -2.47 18.14
N LEU A 120 4.18 -1.92 17.56
CA LEU A 120 4.27 -1.74 16.11
C LEU A 120 5.23 -2.78 15.56
N ASN A 121 4.82 -3.53 14.53
CA ASN A 121 5.66 -4.56 13.98
C ASN A 121 6.69 -3.98 12.98
N GLU A 122 7.98 -4.06 13.33
CA GLU A 122 9.08 -3.57 12.49
C GLU A 122 9.10 -4.20 11.09
N ARG A 123 8.77 -5.49 10.98
CA ARG A 123 8.72 -6.20 9.70
C ARG A 123 7.59 -5.68 8.81
N THR A 124 6.44 -5.36 9.39
CA THR A 124 5.33 -4.75 8.64
C THR A 124 5.75 -3.38 8.11
N ILE A 125 6.36 -2.56 8.97
CA ILE A 125 6.90 -1.24 8.59
C ILE A 125 7.91 -1.37 7.44
N GLU A 126 8.83 -2.33 7.51
CA GLU A 126 9.83 -2.57 6.47
C GLU A 126 9.18 -2.94 5.12
N LEU A 127 8.17 -3.81 5.13
CA LEU A 127 7.47 -4.22 3.91
C LEU A 127 6.69 -3.06 3.27
N PHE A 128 6.01 -2.24 4.07
CA PHE A 128 5.37 -1.02 3.56
C PHE A 128 6.38 0.00 3.04
N SER A 129 7.57 0.08 3.64
CA SER A 129 8.66 0.92 3.15
C SER A 129 9.19 0.44 1.79
N LYS A 130 9.40 -0.88 1.63
CA LYS A 130 9.79 -1.47 0.33
C LYS A 130 8.72 -1.23 -0.74
N MET A 131 7.44 -1.43 -0.40
CA MET A 131 6.32 -1.19 -1.30
C MET A 131 6.23 0.29 -1.71
N TYR A 132 6.47 1.21 -0.77
CA TYR A 132 6.57 2.65 -1.03
C TYR A 132 7.69 2.98 -2.02
N GLU A 133 8.92 2.47 -1.82
CA GLU A 133 10.05 2.75 -2.72
C GLU A 133 9.77 2.25 -4.14
N LYS A 134 9.13 1.08 -4.27
CA LYS A 134 8.69 0.56 -5.56
C LYS A 134 7.67 1.48 -6.23
N LEU A 135 6.64 1.90 -5.49
CA LEU A 135 5.62 2.82 -5.98
C LEU A 135 6.19 4.18 -6.42
N ARG A 136 7.25 4.66 -5.74
CA ARG A 136 7.92 5.93 -6.02
C ARG A 136 8.84 5.88 -7.25
N CYS A 137 9.25 4.69 -7.67
CA CYS A 137 10.25 4.51 -8.72
C CYS A 137 9.77 5.10 -10.08
N LYS A 138 10.67 5.82 -10.78
CA LYS A 138 10.39 6.71 -11.94
C LYS A 138 9.46 6.17 -13.06
N LYS A 139 9.33 4.86 -13.23
CA LYS A 139 8.47 4.22 -14.25
C LYS A 139 6.96 4.28 -13.92
N LEU A 140 6.58 4.75 -12.72
CA LEU A 140 5.20 4.70 -12.21
C LEU A 140 4.56 6.10 -11.99
N LYS A 141 5.13 7.17 -12.58
CA LYS A 141 4.85 8.60 -12.34
C LYS A 141 3.48 9.16 -12.77
N GLU A 142 2.42 8.37 -12.78
CA GLU A 142 1.09 8.84 -13.22
C GLU A 142 0.24 9.44 -12.09
N SER A 143 0.67 9.31 -10.82
CA SER A 143 -0.06 9.79 -9.63
C SER A 143 0.76 10.80 -8.81
N LYS A 144 1.17 11.92 -9.42
CA LYS A 144 2.07 12.91 -8.77
C LYS A 144 1.53 13.47 -7.45
N ASP A 145 0.23 13.71 -7.35
CA ASP A 145 -0.36 14.34 -6.15
C ASP A 145 -0.41 13.36 -4.98
N PHE A 146 -0.85 12.12 -5.23
CA PHE A 146 -0.81 11.05 -4.23
C PHE A 146 0.60 10.70 -3.76
N LEU A 147 1.60 10.76 -4.66
CA LEU A 147 3.00 10.55 -4.30
C LEU A 147 3.55 11.68 -3.41
N LYS A 148 3.12 12.94 -3.62
CA LYS A 148 3.52 14.06 -2.74
C LYS A 148 2.93 13.90 -1.33
N GLU A 149 1.66 13.52 -1.24
CA GLU A 149 1.02 13.25 0.04
C GLU A 149 1.72 12.11 0.78
N LEU A 150 2.00 11.02 0.06
CA LEU A 150 2.72 9.86 0.59
C LEU A 150 4.14 10.23 1.04
N ASP A 151 4.87 11.04 0.28
CA ASP A 151 6.21 11.55 0.66
C ASP A 151 6.14 12.40 1.94
N GLY A 152 5.12 13.25 2.08
CA GLY A 152 4.90 14.08 3.28
C GLY A 152 4.61 13.24 4.52
N ILE A 153 3.74 12.25 4.39
CA ILE A 153 3.38 11.34 5.49
C ILE A 153 4.55 10.45 5.87
N LYS A 154 5.30 9.92 4.90
CA LYS A 154 6.51 9.14 5.16
C LYS A 154 7.56 9.95 5.93
N SER A 155 7.74 11.22 5.58
CA SER A 155 8.63 12.12 6.32
C SER A 155 8.18 12.34 7.77
N ALA A 156 6.87 12.52 8.00
CA ALA A 156 6.31 12.64 9.35
C ALA A 156 6.48 11.35 10.16
N PHE A 157 6.28 10.19 9.52
CA PHE A 157 6.52 8.88 10.09
C PHE A 157 7.98 8.71 10.50
N ASP A 158 8.93 8.98 9.60
CA ASP A 158 10.36 8.83 9.87
C ASP A 158 10.80 9.73 11.04
N LYS A 159 10.33 10.98 11.08
CA LYS A 159 10.62 11.89 12.21
C LYS A 159 10.12 11.36 13.55
N LYS A 160 8.89 10.83 13.60
CA LYS A 160 8.30 10.31 14.84
C LYS A 160 8.92 8.98 15.30
N ILE A 161 9.27 8.09 14.37
CA ILE A 161 9.88 6.79 14.68
C ILE A 161 11.35 6.97 15.10
N ILE A 162 12.11 7.86 14.45
CA ILE A 162 13.48 8.19 14.87
C ILE A 162 13.49 8.77 16.29
N ALA A 163 12.52 9.62 16.64
CA ALA A 163 12.38 10.14 18.01
C ALA A 163 12.15 9.02 19.04
N ASN A 164 11.37 7.98 18.70
CA ASN A 164 11.18 6.80 19.55
C ASN A 164 12.49 6.00 19.75
N ASN A 165 13.21 5.73 18.66
CA ASN A 165 14.47 4.97 18.72
C ASN A 165 15.59 5.72 19.48
N LEU A 166 15.61 7.06 19.43
CA LEU A 166 16.55 7.88 20.20
C LEU A 166 16.25 7.86 21.71
N LEU A 167 14.98 7.78 22.12
CA LEU A 167 14.58 7.66 23.52
C LEU A 167 14.95 6.29 24.11
N HIS A 168 14.82 5.21 23.34
CA HIS A 168 15.24 3.87 23.77
C HIS A 168 16.74 3.58 23.63
N GLY A 169 17.46 4.31 22.77
CA GLY A 169 18.92 4.22 22.64
C GLY A 169 19.69 4.84 23.81
N SER A 170 19.14 5.86 24.46
CA SER A 170 19.76 6.50 25.63
C SER A 170 19.65 5.64 26.91
N ALA A 171 18.61 4.80 27.02
CA ALA A 171 18.38 3.95 28.20
C ALA A 171 19.29 2.71 28.28
N LYS A 172 20.07 2.39 27.23
CA LYS A 172 21.00 1.24 27.24
C LYS A 172 22.44 1.59 27.69
N ASN A 173 22.74 2.87 27.95
CA ASN A 173 24.07 3.32 28.40
C ASN A 173 24.10 3.80 29.86
N SER A 174 23.06 3.52 30.65
CA SER A 174 23.00 3.88 32.07
C SER A 174 22.51 2.73 32.93
N ALA A 175 23.25 1.60 32.88
CA ALA A 175 23.29 0.65 33.97
C ALA A 175 24.77 0.46 34.34
N PRO A 176 25.19 0.76 35.59
CA PRO A 176 26.53 0.46 36.07
C PRO A 176 26.80 -1.05 36.18
#